data_AF-A0A7S2YNC1-F1
#
_entry.id   AF-A0A7S2YNC1-F1
#
_cell.length_a   1.000
_cell.length_b   1.000
_cell.length_c   1.000
_cell.angle_alpha   90.00
_cell.angle_beta   90.00
_cell.angle_gamma   90.00
#
_symmetry.space_group_name_H-M   'P 1'
#
loop_
_entity.id
_entity.type
_entity.pdbx_description
1 polymer ?
#
loop_
_entity_poly.entity_id
_entity_poly.type
_entity_poly.pdbx_seq_one_letter_code
_entity_poly.pdbx_strand_id
1 'polypeptide(L)'
;WDFDHYDVYDFPIIAISYAWLEKDHPDPRGDILRLIARHIQQHLEIGTFGIFWDYASIYQHPGKGQRRNPQQEELFQQGLGALGVLYSHPDTIIYRVKNFPPGYYPRNAMPASYESRGWPFTESAWASMTKASGKFQDLKFTNKSILESKWVPKVVQMGASYFDLINRHRPPPLRPVLFEQLLKNRVFTNDFEDRPMVIKLYQDYFDHHFQNVKDLVFDMQSWNTDNQSQLVDLLSHGHAPALSSLQLQYGPALTKSCPGLAEALANQCRTFVSLEIMDNAVGDEGVKGLDSVLVQIGVLKLEKCQISPTGCRYMARALSLRLRDESTFWLRRLTLDRNPIGWHGLSELAPILCHLESLSVWGCEISDSGCDYLALHFVQEEKTYGRHHKLRHLDLSDNGIGPRGCQSLEKFVKLPTSDEVESRFHQPPTIDLKFNNDISEDALQ
;
A
#
# COMPACT_ATOMS: atom_id res chain seq x y z
N TRP A 1 6.75 -3.96 -25.58
CA TRP A 1 6.09 -2.89 -24.84
C TRP A 1 7.13 -2.40 -23.86
N ASP A 2 7.75 -1.28 -24.17
CA ASP A 2 8.74 -0.65 -23.32
C ASP A 2 7.97 0.21 -22.32
N PHE A 3 7.97 -0.22 -21.05
CA PHE A 3 7.23 0.40 -19.96
C PHE A 3 8.09 1.43 -19.20
N ASP A 4 9.31 1.73 -19.67
CA ASP A 4 10.30 2.49 -18.90
C ASP A 4 10.24 4.02 -19.09
N HIS A 5 9.27 4.55 -19.86
CA HIS A 5 9.16 5.99 -20.13
C HIS A 5 7.81 6.56 -19.69
N TYR A 6 7.79 7.08 -18.47
CA TYR A 6 6.70 7.80 -17.85
C TYR A 6 6.61 9.23 -18.41
N ASP A 7 5.61 9.50 -19.27
CA ASP A 7 5.10 10.85 -19.50
C ASP A 7 3.62 10.82 -19.96
N VAL A 8 2.73 11.20 -19.03
CA VAL A 8 1.44 11.90 -19.18
C VAL A 8 0.32 11.29 -20.07
N TYR A 9 0.53 10.16 -20.74
CA TYR A 9 -0.58 9.35 -21.29
C TYR A 9 -0.32 7.87 -21.10
N ASP A 10 -0.49 7.38 -19.86
CA ASP A 10 -0.51 5.95 -19.58
C ASP A 10 -1.63 5.32 -20.41
N PHE A 11 -1.26 4.58 -21.46
CA PHE A 11 -2.20 3.71 -22.17
C PHE A 11 -2.58 2.58 -21.22
N PRO A 12 -3.74 2.63 -20.54
CA PRO A 12 -4.01 1.74 -19.43
C PRO A 12 -4.35 0.36 -19.99
N ILE A 13 -3.64 -0.66 -19.54
CA ILE A 13 -3.91 -2.05 -19.93
C ILE A 13 -4.85 -2.68 -18.90
N ILE A 14 -5.99 -3.18 -19.38
CA ILE A 14 -6.96 -3.93 -18.59
C ILE A 14 -6.76 -5.42 -18.88
N ALA A 15 -6.40 -6.19 -17.87
CA ALA A 15 -6.39 -7.65 -17.93
C ALA A 15 -7.72 -8.22 -17.42
N ILE A 16 -8.28 -9.17 -18.16
CA ILE A 16 -9.60 -9.73 -17.89
C ILE A 16 -9.46 -11.12 -17.27
N SER A 17 -9.98 -11.29 -16.05
CA SER A 17 -10.04 -12.58 -15.36
C SER A 17 -11.49 -13.03 -15.18
N TYR A 18 -11.78 -14.27 -15.57
CA TYR A 18 -13.13 -14.84 -15.50
C TYR A 18 -13.12 -16.37 -15.55
N ALA A 19 -14.21 -16.97 -15.09
CA ALA A 19 -14.39 -18.41 -15.17
C ALA A 19 -14.78 -18.84 -16.59
N TRP A 20 -14.03 -19.79 -17.18
CA TRP A 20 -14.45 -20.44 -18.42
C TRP A 20 -15.84 -21.07 -18.26
N LEU A 21 -16.76 -20.70 -19.16
CA LEU A 21 -18.12 -21.24 -19.17
C LEU A 21 -18.12 -22.69 -19.65
N GLU A 22 -17.47 -22.99 -20.78
CA GLU A 22 -17.40 -24.34 -21.33
C GLU A 22 -15.96 -24.84 -21.52
N LYS A 23 -15.82 -26.16 -21.70
CA LYS A 23 -14.52 -26.81 -21.89
C LYS A 23 -13.81 -26.35 -23.16
N ASP A 24 -14.56 -26.20 -24.24
CA ASP A 24 -14.00 -25.92 -25.56
C ASP A 24 -13.94 -24.42 -25.88
N HIS A 25 -14.71 -23.59 -25.17
CA HIS A 25 -14.75 -22.16 -25.39
C HIS A 25 -15.11 -21.41 -24.08
N PRO A 26 -14.35 -20.37 -23.71
CA PRO A 26 -14.54 -19.71 -22.43
C PRO A 26 -15.78 -18.82 -22.36
N ASP A 27 -16.22 -18.26 -23.50
CA ASP A 27 -17.43 -17.41 -23.62
C ASP A 27 -18.25 -17.74 -24.89
N PRO A 28 -18.88 -18.93 -24.99
CA PRO A 28 -19.47 -19.45 -26.23
C PRO A 28 -20.63 -18.60 -26.77
N ARG A 29 -21.32 -17.84 -25.90
CA ARG A 29 -22.40 -16.93 -26.31
C ARG A 29 -21.90 -15.50 -26.53
N GLY A 30 -20.67 -15.16 -26.14
CA GLY A 30 -20.17 -13.78 -26.16
C GLY A 30 -20.78 -12.88 -25.08
N ASP A 31 -21.27 -13.46 -23.97
CA ASP A 31 -21.93 -12.71 -22.91
C ASP A 31 -20.93 -11.89 -22.09
N ILE A 32 -19.73 -12.44 -21.85
CA ILE A 32 -18.64 -11.79 -21.13
C ILE A 32 -18.07 -10.68 -22.00
N LEU A 33 -17.85 -10.95 -23.30
CA LEU A 33 -17.43 -9.93 -24.27
C LEU A 33 -18.41 -8.75 -24.28
N ARG A 34 -19.71 -9.02 -24.36
CA ARG A 34 -20.74 -7.97 -24.34
C ARG A 34 -20.79 -7.22 -23.01
N LEU A 35 -20.49 -7.85 -21.88
CA LEU A 35 -20.41 -7.16 -20.58
C LEU A 35 -19.22 -6.19 -20.55
N ILE A 36 -18.04 -6.68 -20.93
CA ILE A 36 -16.79 -5.92 -20.91
C ILE A 36 -16.85 -4.75 -21.90
N ALA A 37 -17.29 -5.01 -23.14
CA ALA A 37 -17.43 -3.96 -24.15
C ALA A 37 -18.40 -2.86 -23.71
N ARG A 38 -19.55 -3.22 -23.12
CA ARG A 38 -20.50 -2.24 -22.58
C ARG A 38 -19.91 -1.43 -21.43
N HIS A 39 -19.15 -2.07 -20.55
CA HIS A 39 -18.48 -1.37 -19.46
C HIS A 39 -17.43 -0.38 -20.01
N ILE A 40 -16.55 -0.82 -20.91
CA ILE A 40 -15.54 0.08 -21.52
C ILE A 40 -16.20 1.24 -22.28
N GLN A 41 -17.30 0.99 -23.01
CA GLN A 41 -18.04 2.03 -23.74
C GLN A 41 -18.52 3.18 -22.84
N GLN A 42 -18.79 2.91 -21.56
CA GLN A 42 -19.19 3.94 -20.59
C GLN A 42 -18.03 4.81 -20.11
N HIS A 43 -16.80 4.50 -20.53
CA HIS A 43 -15.56 5.16 -20.08
C HIS A 43 -14.67 5.59 -21.24
N LEU A 44 -15.14 5.48 -22.48
CA LEU A 44 -14.37 5.90 -23.66
C LEU A 44 -14.11 7.42 -23.67
N GLU A 45 -14.92 8.22 -22.99
CA GLU A 45 -14.63 9.65 -22.82
C GLU A 45 -13.40 9.91 -21.92
N ILE A 46 -12.93 8.90 -21.19
CA ILE A 46 -11.80 9.00 -20.25
C ILE A 46 -10.48 8.64 -20.94
N GLY A 47 -10.49 7.89 -22.04
CA GLY A 47 -9.28 7.58 -22.80
C GLY A 47 -9.37 6.33 -23.67
N THR A 48 -8.22 5.96 -24.24
CA THR A 48 -8.04 4.71 -24.99
C THR A 48 -7.42 3.66 -24.09
N PHE A 49 -7.91 2.41 -24.17
CA PHE A 49 -7.50 1.31 -23.30
C PHE A 49 -6.91 0.15 -24.09
N GLY A 50 -5.84 -0.45 -23.56
CA GLY A 50 -5.36 -1.75 -24.00
C GLY A 50 -6.16 -2.84 -23.31
N ILE A 51 -6.63 -3.84 -24.04
CA ILE A 51 -7.30 -5.00 -23.44
C ILE A 51 -6.41 -6.21 -23.59
N PHE A 52 -5.92 -6.71 -22.46
CA PHE A 52 -5.32 -8.02 -22.37
C PHE A 52 -6.40 -9.05 -22.01
N TRP A 53 -6.73 -9.87 -22.99
CA TRP A 53 -7.66 -10.98 -22.81
C TRP A 53 -6.90 -12.26 -23.11
N ASP A 54 -6.49 -12.98 -22.06
CA ASP A 54 -5.63 -14.17 -22.13
C ASP A 54 -5.97 -15.10 -23.31
N TYR A 55 -7.21 -15.59 -23.38
CA TYR A 55 -7.67 -16.52 -24.41
C TYR A 55 -7.55 -15.95 -25.83
N ALA A 56 -7.87 -14.67 -26.02
CA ALA A 56 -7.80 -14.01 -27.32
C ALA A 56 -6.39 -13.51 -27.67
N SER A 57 -5.49 -13.41 -26.69
CA SER A 57 -4.15 -12.81 -26.83
C SER A 57 -3.06 -13.86 -27.03
N ILE A 58 -3.31 -15.13 -26.69
CA ILE A 58 -2.37 -16.24 -26.86
C ILE A 58 -2.93 -17.28 -27.83
N TYR A 59 -2.05 -17.99 -28.54
CA TYR A 59 -2.47 -19.00 -29.53
C TYR A 59 -3.30 -20.11 -28.88
N GLN A 60 -4.55 -20.23 -29.31
CA GLN A 60 -5.44 -21.33 -28.94
C GLN A 60 -5.31 -22.48 -29.93
N HIS A 61 -5.81 -23.66 -29.53
CA HIS A 61 -5.99 -24.73 -30.50
C HIS A 61 -7.00 -24.31 -31.59
N PRO A 62 -6.79 -24.67 -32.87
CA PRO A 62 -7.67 -24.30 -33.98
C PRO A 62 -9.11 -24.87 -33.91
N GLY A 63 -9.44 -25.67 -32.88
CA GLY A 63 -10.73 -26.32 -32.69
C GLY A 63 -10.84 -27.69 -33.39
N LYS A 64 -11.99 -28.37 -33.24
CA LYS A 64 -12.33 -29.66 -33.90
C LYS A 64 -11.26 -30.76 -33.73
N GLY A 65 -10.60 -30.81 -32.57
CA GLY A 65 -9.55 -31.78 -32.26
C GLY A 65 -8.19 -31.48 -32.91
N GLN A 66 -8.05 -30.38 -33.65
CA GLN A 66 -6.76 -29.95 -34.18
C GLN A 66 -5.89 -29.35 -33.07
N ARG A 67 -4.58 -29.55 -33.19
CA ARG A 67 -3.57 -28.99 -32.27
C ARG A 67 -2.83 -27.83 -32.92
N ARG A 68 -2.19 -27.01 -32.08
CA ARG A 68 -1.28 -25.95 -32.51
C ARG A 68 -0.13 -26.58 -33.29
N ASN A 69 0.36 -25.88 -34.31
CA ASN A 69 1.61 -26.25 -34.95
C ASN A 69 2.81 -25.90 -34.02
N PRO A 70 4.04 -26.39 -34.30
CA PRO A 70 5.19 -26.16 -33.42
C PRO A 70 5.48 -24.69 -33.12
N GLN A 71 5.36 -23.79 -34.12
CA GLN A 71 5.59 -22.36 -33.93
C GLN A 71 4.51 -21.71 -33.04
N GLN A 72 3.25 -22.10 -33.25
CA GLN A 72 2.12 -21.64 -32.42
C GLN A 72 2.23 -22.15 -30.98
N GLU A 73 2.72 -23.38 -30.80
CA GLU A 73 2.96 -23.93 -29.46
C GLU A 73 4.07 -23.16 -28.75
N GLU A 74 5.18 -22.86 -29.42
CA GLU A 74 6.26 -22.04 -28.86
C GLU A 74 5.77 -20.66 -28.42
N LEU A 75 5.02 -19.96 -29.29
CA LEU A 75 4.45 -18.65 -28.97
C LEU A 75 3.39 -18.73 -27.87
N PHE A 76 2.63 -19.82 -27.79
CA PHE A 76 1.72 -20.05 -26.67
C PHE A 76 2.49 -20.20 -25.36
N GLN A 77 3.56 -21.00 -25.31
CA GLN A 77 4.35 -21.18 -24.10
C GLN A 77 5.01 -19.88 -23.65
N GLN A 78 5.51 -19.07 -24.59
CA GLN A 78 6.03 -17.72 -24.31
C GLN A 78 4.94 -16.81 -23.72
N GLY A 79 3.75 -16.78 -24.34
CA GLY A 79 2.62 -16.00 -23.84
C GLY A 79 2.13 -16.45 -22.46
N LEU A 80 2.12 -17.76 -22.23
CA LEU A 80 1.73 -18.37 -20.96
C LEU A 80 2.72 -18.00 -19.84
N GLY A 81 4.02 -18.04 -20.14
CA GLY A 81 5.07 -17.60 -19.21
C GLY A 81 4.99 -16.11 -18.86
N ALA A 82 4.41 -15.28 -19.72
CA ALA A 82 4.24 -13.84 -19.51
C ALA A 82 2.99 -13.46 -18.69
N LEU A 83 2.08 -14.40 -18.39
CA LEU A 83 0.83 -14.10 -17.68
C LEU A 83 1.07 -13.45 -16.32
N GLY A 84 2.00 -14.00 -15.54
CA GLY A 84 2.32 -13.47 -14.20
C GLY A 84 2.76 -11.99 -14.25
N VAL A 85 3.54 -11.61 -15.26
CA VAL A 85 3.96 -10.22 -15.48
C VAL A 85 2.75 -9.34 -15.77
N LEU A 86 1.92 -9.70 -16.74
CA LEU A 86 0.76 -8.89 -17.13
C LEU A 86 -0.27 -8.76 -16.01
N TYR A 87 -0.58 -9.86 -15.33
CA TYR A 87 -1.55 -9.86 -14.23
C TYR A 87 -1.03 -9.19 -12.97
N SER A 88 0.28 -9.07 -12.75
CA SER A 88 0.84 -8.47 -11.53
C SER A 88 1.32 -7.03 -11.73
N HIS A 89 1.70 -6.63 -12.95
CA HIS A 89 2.35 -5.34 -13.23
C HIS A 89 1.61 -4.15 -12.59
N PRO A 90 2.24 -3.28 -11.77
CA PRO A 90 1.55 -2.25 -10.98
C PRO A 90 0.53 -1.39 -11.75
N ASP A 91 0.79 -1.12 -13.03
CA ASP A 91 -0.06 -0.26 -13.86
C ASP A 91 -1.21 -0.94 -14.58
N THR A 92 -1.26 -2.28 -14.66
CA THR A 92 -2.40 -2.97 -15.29
C THR A 92 -3.59 -3.00 -14.34
N ILE A 93 -4.79 -2.87 -14.89
CA ILE A 93 -6.07 -2.92 -14.15
C ILE A 93 -6.68 -4.31 -14.35
N ILE A 94 -7.18 -4.93 -13.29
CA ILE A 94 -7.77 -6.27 -13.35
C ILE A 94 -9.28 -6.19 -13.30
N TYR A 95 -9.93 -6.60 -14.38
CA TYR A 95 -11.38 -6.77 -14.45
C TYR A 95 -11.73 -8.22 -14.13
N ARG A 96 -12.47 -8.44 -13.04
CA ARG A 96 -12.89 -9.76 -12.60
C ARG A 96 -14.39 -9.94 -12.84
N VAL A 97 -14.77 -10.96 -13.60
CA VAL A 97 -16.18 -11.35 -13.77
C VAL A 97 -16.46 -12.54 -12.85
N LYS A 98 -17.00 -12.25 -11.66
CA LYS A 98 -17.15 -13.24 -10.58
C LYS A 98 -18.46 -14.05 -10.63
N ASN A 99 -19.45 -13.61 -11.40
CA ASN A 99 -20.74 -14.30 -11.54
C ASN A 99 -21.01 -14.77 -12.97
N PHE A 100 -21.93 -15.73 -13.10
CA PHE A 100 -22.30 -16.32 -14.38
C PHE A 100 -23.30 -15.44 -15.15
N PRO A 101 -23.31 -15.50 -16.49
CA PRO A 101 -24.32 -14.81 -17.30
C PRO A 101 -25.74 -15.28 -16.99
N PRO A 102 -26.76 -14.41 -17.13
CA PRO A 102 -28.16 -14.81 -16.99
C PRO A 102 -28.53 -15.94 -17.95
N GLY A 103 -29.33 -16.89 -17.47
CA GLY A 103 -29.74 -18.06 -18.25
C GLY A 103 -28.57 -18.97 -18.66
N TYR A 104 -27.40 -18.82 -18.03
CA TYR A 104 -26.34 -19.81 -18.13
C TYR A 104 -26.62 -20.95 -17.14
N TYR A 105 -26.91 -22.13 -17.67
CA TYR A 105 -27.07 -23.35 -16.90
C TYR A 105 -25.91 -24.28 -17.27
N PRO A 106 -24.92 -24.43 -16.40
CA PRO A 106 -23.81 -25.33 -16.66
C PRO A 106 -24.34 -26.76 -16.81
N ARG A 107 -23.65 -27.56 -17.63
CA ARG A 107 -23.98 -28.99 -17.81
C ARG A 107 -23.97 -29.78 -16.50
N ASN A 108 -23.32 -29.27 -15.45
CA ASN A 108 -23.33 -29.81 -14.09
C ASN A 108 -24.19 -28.95 -13.17
N ALA A 109 -24.96 -29.57 -12.27
CA ALA A 109 -25.99 -28.91 -11.45
C ALA A 109 -25.49 -27.76 -10.53
N MET A 110 -24.17 -27.67 -10.27
CA MET A 110 -23.55 -26.52 -9.61
C MET A 110 -22.15 -26.24 -10.20
N PRO A 111 -21.94 -25.12 -10.91
CA PRO A 111 -20.61 -24.75 -11.40
C PRO A 111 -19.75 -24.26 -10.23
N ALA A 112 -18.45 -24.62 -10.23
CA ALA A 112 -17.49 -24.01 -9.32
C ALA A 112 -17.51 -22.48 -9.50
N SER A 113 -17.55 -21.73 -8.40
CA SER A 113 -17.50 -20.26 -8.43
C SER A 113 -16.17 -19.76 -8.99
N TYR A 114 -16.06 -18.46 -9.24
CA TYR A 114 -14.82 -17.81 -9.67
C TYR A 114 -13.66 -18.16 -8.72
N GLU A 115 -13.84 -17.99 -7.41
CA GLU A 115 -12.80 -18.21 -6.40
C GLU A 115 -12.42 -19.70 -6.23
N SER A 116 -13.34 -20.60 -6.58
CA SER A 116 -13.12 -22.05 -6.50
C SER A 116 -12.39 -22.62 -7.72
N ARG A 117 -12.09 -21.81 -8.75
CA ARG A 117 -11.42 -22.25 -9.98
C ARG A 117 -9.92 -21.92 -9.97
N GLY A 118 -9.12 -22.84 -10.51
CA GLY A 118 -7.67 -22.76 -10.45
C GLY A 118 -7.06 -21.53 -11.15
N TRP A 119 -7.44 -21.30 -12.41
CA TRP A 119 -6.96 -20.13 -13.18
C TRP A 119 -7.39 -18.78 -12.56
N PRO A 120 -8.69 -18.51 -12.32
CA PRO A 120 -9.13 -17.30 -11.62
C PRO A 120 -8.44 -17.06 -10.27
N PHE A 121 -8.22 -18.12 -9.49
CA PHE A 121 -7.48 -18.04 -8.24
C PHE A 121 -6.02 -17.62 -8.46
N THR A 122 -5.36 -18.19 -9.48
CA THR A 122 -3.97 -17.87 -9.85
C THR A 122 -3.83 -16.43 -10.35
N GLU A 123 -4.72 -16.00 -11.23
CA GLU A 123 -4.77 -14.63 -11.75
C GLU A 123 -5.00 -13.62 -10.63
N SER A 124 -5.89 -13.95 -9.68
CA SER A 124 -6.09 -13.13 -8.48
C SER A 124 -4.86 -13.09 -7.58
N ALA A 125 -4.13 -14.19 -7.45
CA ALA A 125 -2.91 -14.27 -6.64
C ALA A 125 -1.74 -13.49 -7.27
N TRP A 126 -1.57 -13.54 -8.59
CA TRP A 126 -0.64 -12.67 -9.32
C TRP A 126 -1.01 -11.20 -9.15
N ALA A 127 -2.28 -10.87 -9.41
CA ALA A 127 -2.76 -9.51 -9.24
C ALA A 127 -2.56 -8.97 -7.83
N SER A 128 -2.65 -9.82 -6.80
CA SER A 128 -2.44 -9.40 -5.43
C SER A 128 -0.97 -9.19 -5.05
N MET A 129 -0.01 -9.53 -5.89
CA MET A 129 1.41 -9.46 -5.52
C MET A 129 1.90 -8.03 -5.27
N THR A 130 1.72 -7.13 -6.24
CA THR A 130 2.37 -5.80 -6.21
C THR A 130 1.40 -4.64 -6.45
N LYS A 131 0.16 -4.90 -6.87
CA LYS A 131 -0.78 -3.84 -7.27
C LYS A 131 -1.46 -3.14 -6.11
N ALA A 132 -1.68 -1.84 -6.22
CA ALA A 132 -2.60 -1.15 -5.31
C ALA A 132 -4.04 -1.69 -5.41
N SER A 133 -4.80 -1.65 -4.30
CA SER A 133 -6.19 -2.11 -4.21
C SER A 133 -7.13 -1.42 -5.22
N GLY A 134 -6.81 -0.18 -5.59
CA GLY A 134 -7.47 0.59 -6.65
C GLY A 134 -7.21 0.10 -8.08
N LYS A 135 -6.49 -1.01 -8.29
CA LYS A 135 -6.30 -1.60 -9.63
C LYS A 135 -7.24 -2.79 -9.88
N PHE A 136 -8.19 -3.06 -8.99
CA PHE A 136 -9.18 -4.14 -9.14
C PHE A 136 -10.58 -3.58 -9.39
N GLN A 137 -11.27 -4.17 -10.37
CA GLN A 137 -12.68 -3.91 -10.66
C GLN A 137 -13.45 -5.23 -10.78
N ASP A 138 -14.43 -5.42 -9.90
CA ASP A 138 -15.36 -6.55 -10.02
C ASP A 138 -16.54 -6.13 -10.91
N LEU A 139 -16.77 -6.89 -11.97
CA LEU A 139 -17.89 -6.75 -12.89
C LEU A 139 -18.93 -7.83 -12.58
N LYS A 140 -20.21 -7.45 -12.63
CA LYS A 140 -21.33 -8.37 -12.36
C LYS A 140 -22.37 -8.27 -13.46
N PHE A 141 -22.95 -9.42 -13.81
CA PHE A 141 -24.21 -9.45 -14.55
C PHE A 141 -25.37 -9.05 -13.61
N THR A 142 -26.03 -7.93 -13.89
CA THR A 142 -27.18 -7.42 -13.12
C THR A 142 -28.42 -7.29 -14.00
N ASN A 143 -29.62 -7.46 -13.41
CA ASN A 143 -30.90 -7.31 -14.13
C ASN A 143 -31.29 -5.84 -14.40
N LYS A 144 -30.65 -4.89 -13.71
CA LYS A 144 -30.67 -3.47 -14.07
C LYS A 144 -29.50 -3.19 -14.99
N SER A 145 -29.71 -2.31 -15.99
CA SER A 145 -28.65 -1.74 -16.83
C SER A 145 -27.40 -1.48 -15.99
N ILE A 146 -26.24 -1.80 -16.54
CA ILE A 146 -24.88 -1.72 -15.98
C ILE A 146 -24.59 -0.31 -15.42
N LEU A 147 -25.23 0.04 -14.31
CA LEU A 147 -25.16 1.30 -13.58
C LEU A 147 -24.95 0.81 -12.16
N GLU A 148 -23.72 0.59 -11.73
CA GLU A 148 -23.12 1.42 -10.67
C GLU A 148 -21.61 1.14 -10.51
N SER A 149 -20.99 0.37 -11.41
CA SER A 149 -19.54 0.13 -11.40
C SER A 149 -18.81 1.39 -11.88
N LYS A 150 -18.64 2.38 -11.01
CA LYS A 150 -17.84 3.57 -11.31
C LYS A 150 -16.38 3.16 -11.59
N TRP A 151 -15.77 3.75 -12.62
CA TRP A 151 -14.41 3.44 -13.08
C TRP A 151 -13.33 3.80 -12.07
N VAL A 152 -12.34 2.93 -11.87
CA VAL A 152 -11.50 3.00 -10.67
C VAL A 152 -10.62 4.26 -10.53
N PRO A 153 -9.98 4.77 -11.60
CA PRO A 153 -9.20 6.02 -11.50
C PRO A 153 -10.00 7.25 -11.08
N LYS A 154 -11.29 7.34 -11.47
CA LYS A 154 -12.19 8.41 -11.01
C LYS A 154 -12.75 8.15 -9.62
N VAL A 155 -12.86 6.89 -9.20
CA VAL A 155 -13.44 6.50 -7.90
C VAL A 155 -12.49 6.77 -6.73
N VAL A 156 -11.18 6.65 -6.93
CA VAL A 156 -10.18 7.09 -5.95
C VAL A 156 -10.25 8.61 -5.74
N GLN A 157 -10.68 9.37 -6.77
CA GLN A 157 -10.92 10.82 -6.67
C GLN A 157 -12.34 11.21 -6.19
N MET A 158 -13.35 10.34 -6.40
CA MET A 158 -14.76 10.61 -6.07
C MET A 158 -15.31 9.60 -5.06
N GLY A 159 -14.73 9.57 -3.86
CA GLY A 159 -15.40 9.12 -2.63
C GLY A 159 -16.19 7.82 -2.74
N ALA A 160 -15.61 6.74 -3.30
CA ALA A 160 -16.20 5.42 -3.08
C ALA A 160 -16.39 5.17 -1.59
N SER A 161 -17.48 4.49 -1.24
CA SER A 161 -17.68 4.14 0.16
C SER A 161 -16.55 3.20 0.60
N TYR A 162 -16.04 3.40 1.80
CA TYR A 162 -15.06 2.54 2.47
C TYR A 162 -15.39 1.04 2.31
N PHE A 163 -16.68 0.69 2.39
CA PHE A 163 -17.18 -0.68 2.25
C PHE A 163 -17.01 -1.26 0.82
N ASP A 164 -17.15 -0.46 -0.23
CA ASP A 164 -17.02 -0.92 -1.62
C ASP A 164 -15.57 -1.26 -1.99
N LEU A 165 -14.60 -0.63 -1.32
CA LEU A 165 -13.17 -0.81 -1.58
C LEU A 165 -12.60 -2.02 -0.81
N ILE A 166 -13.03 -2.22 0.44
CA ILE A 166 -12.63 -3.37 1.27
C ILE A 166 -13.13 -4.70 0.70
N ASN A 167 -14.31 -4.69 0.08
CA ASN A 167 -14.89 -5.87 -0.55
C ASN A 167 -14.12 -6.35 -1.80
N ARG A 168 -13.10 -5.62 -2.26
CA ARG A 168 -12.29 -6.00 -3.43
C ARG A 168 -11.24 -7.08 -3.11
N HIS A 169 -11.04 -7.43 -1.83
CA HIS A 169 -10.22 -8.56 -1.36
C HIS A 169 -8.88 -8.72 -2.10
N ARG A 170 -7.85 -7.98 -1.66
CA ARG A 170 -6.47 -8.21 -2.09
C ARG A 170 -5.65 -8.72 -0.89
N PRO A 171 -5.67 -10.04 -0.62
CA PRO A 171 -4.83 -10.59 0.42
C PRO A 171 -3.34 -10.34 0.08
N PRO A 172 -2.44 -10.39 1.07
CA PRO A 172 -1.01 -10.38 0.81
C PRO A 172 -0.61 -11.45 -0.22
N PRO A 173 0.59 -11.34 -0.82
CA PRO A 173 1.14 -12.38 -1.67
C PRO A 173 1.23 -13.72 -0.92
N LEU A 174 0.88 -14.81 -1.59
CA LEU A 174 1.05 -16.16 -1.04
C LEU A 174 2.46 -16.65 -1.34
N ARG A 175 3.12 -17.26 -0.36
CA ARG A 175 4.33 -18.04 -0.65
C ARG A 175 3.99 -19.22 -1.58
N PRO A 176 4.89 -19.65 -2.47
CA PRO A 176 4.63 -20.76 -3.40
C PRO A 176 4.06 -22.02 -2.74
N VAL A 177 4.55 -22.37 -1.54
CA VAL A 177 4.06 -23.54 -0.78
C VAL A 177 2.59 -23.38 -0.36
N LEU A 178 2.20 -22.20 0.16
CA LEU A 178 0.82 -21.94 0.56
C LEU A 178 -0.10 -21.84 -0.66
N PHE A 179 0.38 -21.22 -1.74
CA PHE A 179 -0.33 -21.18 -3.01
C PHE A 179 -0.65 -22.59 -3.51
N GLU A 180 0.33 -23.49 -3.54
CA GLU A 180 0.14 -24.89 -3.94
C GLU A 180 -0.91 -25.59 -3.07
N GLN A 181 -0.82 -25.44 -1.74
CA GLN A 181 -1.76 -26.05 -0.80
C GLN A 181 -3.20 -25.57 -1.04
N LEU A 182 -3.41 -24.28 -1.24
CA LEU A 182 -4.73 -23.72 -1.54
C LEU A 182 -5.22 -24.14 -2.92
N LEU A 183 -4.32 -24.22 -3.90
CA LEU A 183 -4.65 -24.62 -5.26
C LEU A 183 -5.20 -26.04 -5.28
N LYS A 184 -4.70 -26.98 -4.47
CA LYS A 184 -5.18 -28.39 -4.38
C LYS A 184 -6.70 -28.50 -4.25
N ASN A 185 -7.34 -27.54 -3.60
CA ASN A 185 -8.79 -27.52 -3.39
C ASN A 185 -9.57 -26.77 -4.49
N ARG A 186 -8.92 -26.38 -5.59
CA ARG A 186 -9.51 -25.65 -6.71
C ARG A 186 -9.82 -26.57 -7.88
N VAL A 187 -10.87 -26.24 -8.63
CA VAL A 187 -11.33 -26.99 -9.81
C VAL A 187 -10.66 -26.44 -11.07
N PHE A 188 -10.13 -27.34 -11.88
CA PHE A 188 -9.63 -27.06 -13.22
C PHE A 188 -10.53 -27.71 -14.27
N THR A 189 -10.59 -27.10 -15.45
CA THR A 189 -11.25 -27.70 -16.62
C THR A 189 -10.45 -28.90 -17.13
N ASN A 190 -9.11 -28.88 -17.00
CA ASN A 190 -8.22 -29.97 -17.34
C ASN A 190 -7.18 -30.24 -16.21
N ASP A 191 -7.66 -30.82 -15.11
CA ASP A 191 -6.93 -30.86 -13.84
C ASP A 191 -5.55 -31.52 -13.85
N PHE A 192 -5.38 -32.60 -14.62
CA PHE A 192 -4.13 -33.36 -14.67
C PHE A 192 -3.01 -32.62 -15.43
N GLU A 193 -3.37 -31.75 -16.37
CA GLU A 193 -2.41 -31.00 -17.19
C GLU A 193 -2.17 -29.60 -16.61
N ASP A 194 -3.24 -28.90 -16.21
CA ASP A 194 -3.16 -27.49 -15.85
C ASP A 194 -2.49 -27.26 -14.49
N ARG A 195 -2.80 -28.11 -13.50
CA ARG A 195 -2.41 -27.83 -12.10
C ARG A 195 -0.89 -27.81 -11.88
N PRO A 196 -0.09 -28.80 -12.31
CA PRO A 196 1.37 -28.75 -12.13
C PRO A 196 1.99 -27.56 -12.85
N MET A 197 1.49 -27.24 -14.04
CA MET A 197 1.93 -26.10 -14.83
C MET A 197 1.64 -24.77 -14.13
N VAL A 198 0.43 -24.58 -13.60
CA VAL A 198 0.04 -23.37 -12.87
C VAL A 198 0.86 -23.15 -11.61
N ILE A 199 1.14 -24.23 -10.85
CA ILE A 199 2.04 -24.17 -9.68
C ILE A 199 3.40 -23.64 -10.12
N LYS A 200 3.94 -24.19 -11.21
CA LYS A 200 5.25 -23.79 -11.75
C LYS A 200 5.27 -22.34 -12.22
N LEU A 201 4.27 -21.90 -12.97
CA LEU A 201 4.14 -20.52 -13.44
C LEU A 201 4.06 -19.52 -12.26
N TYR A 202 3.28 -19.85 -11.23
CA TYR A 202 3.18 -18.99 -10.05
C TYR A 202 4.52 -18.90 -9.32
N GLN A 203 5.16 -20.04 -9.08
CA GLN A 203 6.46 -20.09 -8.41
C GLN A 203 7.53 -19.35 -9.20
N ASP A 204 7.64 -19.59 -10.50
CA ASP A 204 8.63 -18.92 -11.35
C ASP A 204 8.43 -17.41 -11.33
N TYR A 205 7.19 -16.93 -11.44
CA TYR A 205 6.93 -15.50 -11.34
C TYR A 205 7.33 -14.95 -9.96
N PHE A 206 6.92 -15.62 -8.89
CA PHE A 206 7.21 -15.21 -7.53
C PHE A 206 8.71 -15.12 -7.27
N ASP A 207 9.48 -16.13 -7.66
CA ASP A 207 10.91 -16.21 -7.39
C ASP A 207 11.71 -15.18 -8.20
N HIS A 208 11.29 -14.84 -9.42
CA HIS A 208 12.04 -13.90 -10.29
C HIS A 208 11.60 -12.45 -10.15
N HIS A 209 10.33 -12.18 -9.82
CA HIS A 209 9.79 -10.82 -9.82
C HIS A 209 9.48 -10.29 -8.42
N PHE A 210 8.88 -11.10 -7.54
CA PHE A 210 8.45 -10.60 -6.23
C PHE A 210 9.64 -10.21 -5.34
N GLN A 211 10.77 -10.91 -5.45
CA GLN A 211 11.98 -10.61 -4.68
C GLN A 211 12.55 -9.20 -4.96
N ASN A 212 12.22 -8.62 -6.12
CA ASN A 212 12.71 -7.31 -6.57
C ASN A 212 11.75 -6.16 -6.23
N VAL A 213 10.65 -6.45 -5.53
CA VAL A 213 9.63 -5.45 -5.18
C VAL A 213 10.19 -4.47 -4.15
N LYS A 214 10.09 -3.18 -4.49
CA LYS A 214 10.54 -2.07 -3.64
C LYS A 214 9.43 -1.49 -2.78
N ASP A 215 8.19 -1.57 -3.25
CA ASP A 215 7.04 -0.91 -2.63
C ASP A 215 5.87 -1.87 -2.54
N LEU A 216 5.33 -2.01 -1.33
CA LEU A 216 4.09 -2.73 -1.09
C LEU A 216 3.06 -1.76 -0.51
N VAL A 217 2.03 -1.50 -1.31
CA VAL A 217 0.93 -0.59 -0.94
C VAL A 217 -0.34 -1.39 -0.73
N PHE A 218 -0.81 -1.46 0.51
CA PHE A 218 -2.01 -2.16 0.92
C PHE A 218 -2.99 -1.20 1.59
N ASP A 219 -3.63 -0.39 0.77
CA ASP A 219 -4.66 0.52 1.23
C ASP A 219 -6.02 -0.18 1.23
N MET A 220 -6.86 0.14 2.21
CA MET A 220 -8.27 -0.27 2.24
C MET A 220 -8.45 -1.79 2.20
N GLN A 221 -7.57 -2.51 2.91
CA GLN A 221 -7.66 -3.95 3.08
C GLN A 221 -8.40 -4.33 4.36
N SER A 222 -9.16 -5.42 4.32
CA SER A 222 -9.58 -6.12 5.52
C SER A 222 -8.37 -6.84 6.12
N TRP A 223 -7.54 -6.12 6.90
CA TRP A 223 -6.42 -6.68 7.66
C TRP A 223 -6.90 -7.59 8.79
N ASN A 224 -7.66 -8.65 8.50
CA ASN A 224 -7.99 -9.67 9.48
C ASN A 224 -6.73 -10.44 9.94
N THR A 225 -6.87 -11.25 10.98
CA THR A 225 -5.77 -12.04 11.55
C THR A 225 -5.04 -12.88 10.50
N ASP A 226 -5.77 -13.46 9.54
CA ASP A 226 -5.19 -14.32 8.51
C ASP A 226 -4.28 -13.54 7.55
N ASN A 227 -4.77 -12.40 7.03
CA ASN A 227 -3.99 -11.53 6.15
C ASN A 227 -2.79 -10.94 6.89
N GLN A 228 -2.95 -10.52 8.15
CA GLN A 228 -1.83 -10.03 8.95
C GLN A 228 -0.76 -11.13 9.14
N SER A 229 -1.19 -12.34 9.50
CA SER A 229 -0.28 -13.48 9.69
C SER A 229 0.42 -13.87 8.41
N GLN A 230 -0.30 -13.83 7.27
CA GLN A 230 0.27 -14.12 5.96
C GLN A 230 1.33 -13.10 5.54
N LEU A 231 1.11 -11.80 5.79
CA LEU A 231 2.11 -10.77 5.51
C LEU A 231 3.37 -10.98 6.36
N VAL A 232 3.19 -11.21 7.67
CA VAL A 232 4.33 -11.47 8.58
C VAL A 232 5.07 -12.73 8.13
N ASP A 233 4.37 -13.82 7.84
CA ASP A 233 4.95 -15.07 7.35
C ASP A 233 5.74 -14.87 6.05
N LEU A 234 5.20 -14.13 5.09
CA LEU A 234 5.87 -13.79 3.83
C LEU A 234 7.19 -13.04 4.07
N LEU A 235 7.17 -12.01 4.91
CA LEU A 235 8.34 -11.16 5.18
C LEU A 235 9.38 -11.90 6.01
N SER A 236 8.97 -12.65 7.03
CA SER A 236 9.87 -13.41 7.92
C SER A 236 10.70 -14.47 7.18
N HIS A 237 10.19 -14.98 6.05
CA HIS A 237 10.91 -15.93 5.21
C HIS A 237 11.81 -15.27 4.15
N GLY A 238 11.94 -13.93 4.16
CA GLY A 238 12.87 -13.21 3.28
C GLY A 238 12.47 -13.17 1.82
N HIS A 239 11.18 -13.27 1.51
CA HIS A 239 10.71 -13.24 0.13
C HIS A 239 10.64 -11.84 -0.50
N ALA A 240 10.83 -10.78 0.28
CA ALA A 240 10.86 -9.39 -0.22
C ALA A 240 12.15 -8.65 0.24
N PRO A 241 13.35 -9.11 -0.16
CA PRO A 241 14.62 -8.56 0.32
C PRO A 241 14.89 -7.13 -0.20
N ALA A 242 14.33 -6.77 -1.36
CA ALA A 242 14.45 -5.44 -1.96
C ALA A 242 13.41 -4.42 -1.45
N LEU A 243 12.56 -4.80 -0.50
CA LEU A 243 11.48 -3.96 0.00
C LEU A 243 12.04 -2.72 0.72
N SER A 244 11.64 -1.54 0.23
CA SER A 244 12.04 -0.24 0.72
C SER A 244 10.90 0.53 1.41
N SER A 245 9.65 0.29 0.99
CA SER A 245 8.46 0.92 1.56
C SER A 245 7.32 -0.08 1.76
N LEU A 246 6.66 0.02 2.92
CA LEU A 246 5.44 -0.71 3.24
C LEU A 246 4.37 0.28 3.71
N GLN A 247 3.23 0.27 3.03
CA GLN A 247 2.05 1.05 3.37
C GLN A 247 0.89 0.11 3.71
N LEU A 248 0.39 0.21 4.94
CA LEU A 248 -0.75 -0.52 5.45
C LEU A 248 -1.78 0.51 5.91
N GLN A 249 -2.88 0.68 5.20
CA GLN A 249 -3.90 1.65 5.59
C GLN A 249 -5.26 0.98 5.78
N TYR A 250 -6.08 1.55 6.66
CA TYR A 250 -7.51 1.26 6.76
C TYR A 250 -7.89 -0.18 7.16
N GLY A 251 -7.23 -0.75 8.17
CA GLY A 251 -7.48 -2.10 8.70
C GLY A 251 -7.99 -2.15 10.15
N PRO A 252 -8.50 -3.31 10.62
CA PRO A 252 -8.74 -3.55 12.05
C PRO A 252 -7.40 -3.62 12.83
N ALA A 253 -7.46 -3.91 14.13
CA ALA A 253 -6.31 -3.83 15.03
C ALA A 253 -5.06 -4.58 14.54
N LEU A 254 -3.95 -3.84 14.38
CA LEU A 254 -2.63 -4.34 13.99
C LEU A 254 -1.68 -4.57 15.18
N THR A 255 -2.08 -4.16 16.39
CA THR A 255 -1.28 -4.23 17.62
C THR A 255 -0.55 -5.57 17.80
N LYS A 256 -1.24 -6.69 17.57
CA LYS A 256 -0.68 -8.04 17.80
C LYS A 256 0.37 -8.46 16.77
N SER A 257 0.31 -7.90 15.56
CA SER A 257 1.21 -8.25 14.47
C SER A 257 2.42 -7.32 14.36
N CYS A 258 2.39 -6.16 15.03
CA CYS A 258 3.51 -5.21 15.06
C CYS A 258 4.86 -5.86 15.41
N PRO A 259 4.99 -6.69 16.47
CA PRO A 259 6.27 -7.33 16.80
C PRO A 259 6.83 -8.20 15.67
N GLY A 260 6.00 -9.11 15.13
CA GLY A 260 6.43 -10.00 14.05
C GLY A 260 6.72 -9.25 12.75
N LEU A 261 5.94 -8.21 12.45
CA LEU A 261 6.17 -7.34 11.29
C LEU A 261 7.49 -6.58 11.44
N ALA A 262 7.75 -6.01 12.60
CA ALA A 262 8.97 -5.23 12.85
C ALA A 262 10.22 -6.11 12.78
N GLU A 263 10.19 -7.29 13.40
CA GLU A 263 11.30 -8.25 13.34
C GLU A 263 11.58 -8.71 11.90
N ALA A 264 10.51 -9.03 11.14
CA ALA A 264 10.64 -9.44 9.75
C ALA A 264 11.28 -8.34 8.89
N LEU A 265 10.78 -7.11 8.98
CA LEU A 265 11.33 -5.96 8.24
C LEU A 265 12.78 -5.67 8.64
N ALA A 266 13.08 -5.72 9.94
CA ALA A 266 14.42 -5.48 10.47
C ALA A 266 15.45 -6.50 9.95
N ASN A 267 15.08 -7.78 9.98
CA ASN A 267 16.02 -8.86 9.70
C ASN A 267 16.12 -9.23 8.22
N GLN A 268 15.02 -9.12 7.48
CA GLN A 268 14.91 -9.66 6.12
C GLN A 268 14.88 -8.58 5.03
N CYS A 269 14.49 -7.35 5.35
CA CYS A 269 14.37 -6.26 4.39
C CYS A 269 15.47 -5.20 4.62
N ARG A 270 16.69 -5.48 4.15
CA ARG A 270 17.88 -4.64 4.41
C ARG A 270 17.81 -3.23 3.81
N THR A 271 16.95 -3.02 2.81
CA THR A 271 16.77 -1.73 2.12
C THR A 271 15.56 -0.96 2.64
N PHE A 272 14.92 -1.44 3.70
CA PHE A 272 13.68 -0.90 4.23
C PHE A 272 13.89 0.45 4.90
N VAL A 273 13.17 1.48 4.43
CA VAL A 273 13.34 2.87 4.87
C VAL A 273 12.03 3.59 5.22
N SER A 274 10.88 3.08 4.78
CA SER A 274 9.59 3.77 4.96
C SER A 274 8.49 2.85 5.44
N LEU A 275 7.93 3.15 6.61
CA LEU A 275 6.80 2.43 7.21
C LEU A 275 5.61 3.37 7.42
N GLU A 276 4.49 3.06 6.77
CA GLU A 276 3.24 3.82 6.91
C GLU A 276 2.12 2.86 7.34
N ILE A 277 1.61 3.00 8.57
CA ILE A 277 0.57 2.10 9.15
C ILE A 277 -0.69 2.91 9.55
N MET A 278 -1.04 3.91 8.76
CA MET A 278 -2.06 4.93 9.07
C MET A 278 -3.48 4.33 9.14
N ASP A 279 -4.38 4.96 9.91
CA ASP A 279 -5.79 4.54 10.04
C ASP A 279 -5.97 3.07 10.52
N ASN A 280 -5.03 2.55 11.33
CA ASN A 280 -5.14 1.24 11.97
C ASN A 280 -5.11 1.36 13.50
N ALA A 281 -5.81 0.49 14.21
CA ALA A 281 -5.67 0.40 15.67
C ALA A 281 -4.34 -0.28 16.03
N VAL A 282 -3.27 0.51 16.11
CA VAL A 282 -1.92 0.10 16.53
C VAL A 282 -1.82 0.20 18.05
N GLY A 283 -2.21 1.35 18.63
CA GLY A 283 -2.13 1.62 20.06
C GLY A 283 -0.69 1.64 20.61
N ASP A 284 -0.55 1.97 21.89
CA ASP A 284 0.76 2.11 22.53
C ASP A 284 1.58 0.81 22.53
N GLU A 285 0.94 -0.33 22.78
CA GLU A 285 1.60 -1.65 22.74
C GLU A 285 2.01 -2.04 21.31
N GLY A 286 1.30 -1.57 20.28
CA GLY A 286 1.70 -1.77 18.90
C GLY A 286 2.97 -0.97 18.58
N VAL A 287 3.02 0.30 19.00
CA VAL A 287 4.23 1.15 18.87
C VAL A 287 5.43 0.52 19.58
N LYS A 288 5.22 -0.01 20.79
CA LYS A 288 6.26 -0.76 21.52
C LYS A 288 6.75 -1.99 20.74
N GLY A 289 5.86 -2.68 20.05
CA GLY A 289 6.20 -3.81 19.18
C GLY A 289 6.94 -3.42 17.89
N LEU A 290 6.99 -2.13 17.51
CA LEU A 290 7.73 -1.67 16.33
C LEU A 290 9.21 -1.39 16.60
N ASP A 291 9.68 -1.57 17.84
CA ASP A 291 11.02 -1.15 18.30
C ASP A 291 12.18 -1.55 17.37
N SER A 292 12.19 -2.78 16.88
CA SER A 292 13.23 -3.36 16.02
C SER A 292 13.33 -2.71 14.64
N VAL A 293 12.21 -2.24 14.07
CA VAL A 293 12.21 -1.59 12.74
C VAL A 293 12.39 -0.08 12.85
N LEU A 294 11.96 0.55 13.95
CA LEU A 294 12.10 2.00 14.17
C LEU A 294 13.56 2.45 14.08
N VAL A 295 14.49 1.59 14.47
CA VAL A 295 15.92 1.89 14.48
C VAL A 295 16.62 1.75 13.13
N GLN A 296 15.91 1.60 12.00
CA GLN A 296 16.55 1.54 10.67
C GLN A 296 15.80 2.30 9.57
N ILE A 297 14.64 2.87 9.88
CA ILE A 297 13.80 3.58 8.93
C ILE A 297 14.07 5.09 8.91
N GLY A 298 13.89 5.70 7.76
CA GLY A 298 13.95 7.15 7.56
C GLY A 298 12.59 7.84 7.65
N VAL A 299 11.50 7.09 7.46
CA VAL A 299 10.13 7.61 7.45
C VAL A 299 9.21 6.72 8.27
N LEU A 300 8.47 7.34 9.19
CA LEU A 300 7.42 6.69 9.95
C LEU A 300 6.14 7.52 9.88
N LYS A 301 5.04 6.91 9.43
CA LYS A 301 3.71 7.52 9.50
C LYS A 301 2.74 6.64 10.28
N LEU A 302 2.19 7.21 11.34
CA LEU A 302 1.26 6.57 12.25
C LEU A 302 0.04 7.48 12.48
N GLU A 303 -0.50 8.08 11.43
CA GLU A 303 -1.71 8.91 11.50
C GLU A 303 -2.89 8.07 12.03
N LYS A 304 -3.63 8.62 13.01
CA LYS A 304 -4.86 8.06 13.56
C LYS A 304 -4.71 6.61 14.03
N CYS A 305 -3.63 6.35 14.74
CA CYS A 305 -3.23 5.02 15.21
C CYS A 305 -3.60 4.72 16.68
N GLN A 306 -4.36 5.60 17.34
CA GLN A 306 -4.74 5.51 18.75
C GLN A 306 -3.53 5.56 19.72
N ILE A 307 -2.55 6.40 19.39
CA ILE A 307 -1.31 6.57 20.15
C ILE A 307 -1.52 7.63 21.25
N SER A 308 -1.14 7.29 22.48
CA SER A 308 -1.15 8.20 23.62
C SER A 308 0.27 8.69 23.95
N PRO A 309 0.47 9.56 24.96
CA PRO A 309 1.80 9.88 25.46
C PRO A 309 2.66 8.65 25.79
N THR A 310 2.04 7.54 26.21
CA THR A 310 2.76 6.29 26.51
C THR A 310 3.38 5.68 25.25
N GLY A 311 2.68 5.71 24.12
CA GLY A 311 3.23 5.27 22.84
C GLY A 311 4.37 6.16 22.36
N CYS A 312 4.25 7.49 22.53
CA CYS A 312 5.36 8.42 22.28
C CYS A 312 6.61 8.06 23.09
N ARG A 313 6.44 7.73 24.38
CA ARG A 313 7.55 7.29 25.25
C ARG A 313 8.20 6.00 24.75
N TYR A 314 7.42 5.00 24.31
CA TYR A 314 7.98 3.78 23.74
C TYR A 314 8.77 4.06 22.45
N MET A 315 8.21 4.90 21.57
CA MET A 315 8.87 5.31 20.32
C MET A 315 10.18 6.05 20.60
N ALA A 316 10.16 7.05 21.48
CA ALA A 316 11.34 7.82 21.86
C ALA A 316 12.42 6.90 22.47
N ARG A 317 12.03 5.97 23.34
CA ARG A 317 12.97 4.99 23.92
C ARG A 317 13.63 4.13 22.84
N ALA A 318 12.86 3.59 21.90
CA ALA A 318 13.38 2.74 20.82
C ALA A 318 14.38 3.52 19.95
N LEU A 319 14.00 4.72 19.50
CA LEU A 319 14.83 5.59 18.66
C LEU A 319 16.07 6.12 19.40
N SER A 320 15.94 6.38 20.71
CA SER A 320 17.04 6.90 21.53
C SER A 320 18.21 5.92 21.70
N LEU A 321 17.98 4.62 21.52
CA LEU A 321 19.05 3.61 21.60
C LEU A 321 20.15 3.84 20.55
N ARG A 322 19.84 4.53 19.45
CA ARG A 322 20.78 4.87 18.37
C ARG A 322 21.41 6.26 18.51
N LEU A 323 21.00 7.07 19.48
CA LEU A 323 21.50 8.45 19.63
C LEU A 323 22.95 8.55 20.17
N ARG A 324 23.63 7.42 20.44
CA ARG A 324 25.04 7.44 20.85
C ARG A 324 25.97 7.89 19.72
N ASP A 325 25.54 7.76 18.47
CA ASP A 325 26.25 8.22 17.28
C ASP A 325 25.24 8.88 16.34
N GLU A 326 25.37 10.19 16.14
CA GLU A 326 24.46 10.96 15.27
C GLU A 326 24.44 10.46 13.82
N SER A 327 25.49 9.78 13.37
CA SER A 327 25.54 9.16 12.03
C SER A 327 24.64 7.93 11.91
N THR A 328 24.14 7.41 13.04
CA THR A 328 23.28 6.22 13.14
C THR A 328 21.81 6.55 13.43
N PHE A 329 21.44 7.83 13.52
CA PHE A 329 20.03 8.21 13.59
C PHE A 329 19.45 8.32 12.17
N TRP A 330 18.58 7.38 11.81
CA TRP A 330 18.02 7.28 10.46
C TRP A 330 16.71 8.04 10.28
N LEU A 331 15.84 8.10 11.30
CA LEU A 331 14.49 8.65 11.16
C LEU A 331 14.54 10.14 10.85
N ARG A 332 14.08 10.58 9.68
CA ARG A 332 14.04 12.01 9.31
C ARG A 332 12.64 12.58 9.34
N ARG A 333 11.63 11.74 9.10
CA ARG A 333 10.24 12.18 8.95
C ARG A 333 9.33 11.37 9.86
N LEU A 334 8.58 12.06 10.71
CA LEU A 334 7.63 11.49 11.64
C LEU A 334 6.26 12.15 11.47
N THR A 335 5.23 11.34 11.22
CA THR A 335 3.83 11.79 11.19
C THR A 335 3.05 11.05 12.28
N LEU A 336 2.47 11.80 13.20
CA LEU A 336 1.65 11.31 14.32
C LEU A 336 0.24 11.89 14.30
N ASP A 337 -0.18 12.47 13.19
CA ASP A 337 -1.45 13.19 13.05
C ASP A 337 -2.66 12.43 13.63
N ARG A 338 -3.63 13.16 14.18
CA ARG A 338 -4.86 12.61 14.77
C ARG A 338 -4.64 11.54 15.83
N ASN A 339 -3.56 11.64 16.61
CA ASN A 339 -3.37 10.83 17.82
C ASN A 339 -3.47 11.73 19.06
N PRO A 340 -4.16 11.30 20.13
CA PRO A 340 -4.33 12.07 21.36
C PRO A 340 -3.04 12.08 22.20
N ILE A 341 -1.94 12.60 21.63
CA ILE A 341 -0.63 12.63 22.30
C ILE A 341 -0.51 13.85 23.22
N GLY A 342 -1.20 14.95 22.91
CA GLY A 342 -1.10 16.21 23.64
C GLY A 342 0.33 16.71 23.84
N TRP A 343 0.49 17.69 24.73
CA TRP A 343 1.82 18.23 25.05
C TRP A 343 2.69 17.23 25.83
N HIS A 344 2.08 16.32 26.60
CA HIS A 344 2.83 15.27 27.32
C HIS A 344 3.52 14.32 26.33
N GLY A 345 2.85 13.90 25.26
CA GLY A 345 3.45 13.07 24.23
C GLY A 345 4.58 13.77 23.49
N LEU A 346 4.43 15.07 23.17
CA LEU A 346 5.54 15.88 22.64
C LEU A 346 6.74 15.89 23.60
N SER A 347 6.51 16.01 24.91
CA SER A 347 7.59 15.99 25.90
C SER A 347 8.32 14.65 25.97
N GLU A 348 7.62 13.54 25.75
CA GLU A 348 8.22 12.21 25.67
C GLU A 348 9.07 12.04 24.41
N LEU A 349 8.72 12.72 23.30
CA LEU A 349 9.50 12.71 22.05
C LEU A 349 10.73 13.61 22.09
N ALA A 350 10.92 14.42 23.14
CA ALA A 350 12.02 15.38 23.23
C ALA A 350 13.42 14.82 22.86
N PRO A 351 13.82 13.60 23.27
CA PRO A 351 15.13 13.07 22.91
C PRO A 351 15.41 12.96 21.41
N ILE A 352 14.39 12.90 20.56
CA ILE A 352 14.54 12.70 19.11
C ILE A 352 14.23 13.95 18.28
N LEU A 353 13.60 14.98 18.86
CA LEU A 353 13.07 16.13 18.12
C LEU A 353 14.15 16.89 17.33
N CYS A 354 15.34 17.09 17.93
CA CYS A 354 16.45 17.78 17.27
C CYS A 354 17.01 17.04 16.05
N HIS A 355 16.70 15.77 15.88
CA HIS A 355 17.23 14.94 14.80
C HIS A 355 16.29 14.80 13.60
N LEU A 356 15.02 15.18 13.75
CA LEU A 356 14.00 15.13 12.70
C LEU A 356 14.16 16.31 11.72
N GLU A 357 13.85 16.06 10.45
CA GLU A 357 13.74 17.07 9.40
C GLU A 357 12.27 17.47 9.17
N SER A 358 11.34 16.56 9.45
CA SER A 358 9.90 16.80 9.33
C SER A 358 9.17 16.18 10.50
N LEU A 359 8.30 16.97 11.15
CA LEU A 359 7.37 16.51 12.16
C LEU A 359 5.96 16.98 11.80
N SER A 360 5.01 16.05 11.77
CA SER A 360 3.59 16.35 11.66
C SER A 360 2.86 15.81 12.88
N VAL A 361 2.16 16.71 13.58
CA VAL A 361 1.31 16.43 14.73
C VAL A 361 -0.02 17.18 14.57
N TRP A 362 -0.57 17.11 13.36
CA TRP A 362 -1.85 17.70 12.99
C TRP A 362 -2.98 17.07 13.81
N GLY A 363 -3.84 17.86 14.44
CA GLY A 363 -4.99 17.30 15.19
C GLY A 363 -4.58 16.42 16.38
N CYS A 364 -3.47 16.73 17.05
CA CYS A 364 -2.87 15.91 18.12
C CYS A 364 -3.15 16.41 19.55
N GLU A 365 -4.11 17.31 19.72
CA GLU A 365 -4.48 17.92 21.01
C GLU A 365 -3.33 18.74 21.64
N ILE A 366 -2.49 19.37 20.80
CA ILE A 366 -1.41 20.25 21.25
C ILE A 366 -1.99 21.60 21.71
N SER A 367 -1.56 22.08 22.88
CA SER A 367 -1.97 23.38 23.44
C SER A 367 -0.83 24.39 23.44
N ASP A 368 -1.08 25.62 23.93
CA ASP A 368 -0.04 26.62 24.25
C ASP A 368 1.15 26.00 24.98
N SER A 369 0.89 25.16 25.99
CA SER A 369 1.94 24.49 26.78
C SER A 369 2.85 23.60 25.94
N GLY A 370 2.31 22.96 24.90
CA GLY A 370 3.11 22.17 23.97
C GLY A 370 4.00 23.04 23.10
N CYS A 371 3.52 24.20 22.66
CA CYS A 371 4.30 25.18 21.91
C CYS A 371 5.42 25.79 22.76
N ASP A 372 5.11 26.16 24.00
CA ASP A 372 6.08 26.65 24.98
C ASP A 372 7.17 25.61 25.24
N TYR A 373 6.76 24.34 25.41
CA TYR A 373 7.69 23.24 25.61
C TYR A 373 8.62 23.06 24.40
N LEU A 374 8.09 23.01 23.17
CA LEU A 374 8.90 22.87 21.96
C LEU A 374 9.92 24.00 21.84
N ALA A 375 9.47 25.25 22.00
CA ALA A 375 10.35 26.42 21.91
C ALA A 375 11.45 26.38 22.97
N LEU A 376 11.12 26.08 24.23
CA LEU A 376 12.09 25.96 25.31
C LEU A 376 13.05 24.78 25.12
N HIS A 377 12.56 23.64 24.64
CA HIS A 377 13.37 22.45 24.42
C HIS A 377 14.48 22.71 23.40
N PHE A 378 14.16 23.27 22.24
CA PHE A 378 15.18 23.57 21.23
C PHE A 378 16.19 24.62 21.69
N VAL A 379 15.72 25.69 22.36
CA VAL A 379 16.62 26.68 22.98
C VAL A 379 17.54 26.03 24.01
N GLN A 380 17.04 25.09 24.80
CA GLN A 380 17.82 24.41 25.82
C GLN A 380 18.82 23.41 25.22
N GLU A 381 18.44 22.65 24.19
CA GLU A 381 19.33 21.73 23.48
C GLU A 381 20.51 22.48 22.84
N GLU A 382 20.23 23.64 22.23
CA GLU A 382 21.26 24.51 21.68
C GLU A 382 22.19 25.06 22.78
N LYS A 383 21.62 25.67 23.83
CA LYS A 383 22.41 26.27 24.91
C LYS A 383 23.20 25.27 25.74
N THR A 384 22.67 24.07 25.94
CA THR A 384 23.25 23.08 26.86
C THR A 384 24.18 22.12 26.14
N TYR A 385 23.81 21.68 24.94
CA TYR A 385 24.49 20.62 24.20
C TYR A 385 25.07 21.09 22.86
N GLY A 386 24.88 22.36 22.47
CA GLY A 386 25.28 22.86 21.16
C GLY A 386 24.54 22.18 20.00
N ARG A 387 23.38 21.57 20.28
CA ARG A 387 22.61 20.82 19.30
C ARG A 387 21.58 21.71 18.64
N HIS A 388 21.75 21.94 17.34
CA HIS A 388 20.78 22.66 16.53
C HIS A 388 19.70 21.71 16.00
N HIS A 389 18.48 22.23 15.87
CA HIS A 389 17.40 21.45 15.25
C HIS A 389 17.68 21.22 13.76
N LYS A 390 17.23 20.08 13.24
CA LYS A 390 17.26 19.75 11.81
C LYS A 390 15.91 19.96 11.11
N LEU A 391 14.88 20.38 11.86
CA LEU A 391 13.51 20.57 11.37
C LEU A 391 13.45 21.61 10.26
N ARG A 392 12.78 21.24 9.18
CA ARG A 392 12.44 22.08 8.02
C ARG A 392 10.93 22.20 7.84
N HIS A 393 10.18 21.19 8.28
CA HIS A 393 8.72 21.17 8.21
C HIS A 393 8.14 20.81 9.58
N LEU A 394 7.25 21.65 10.08
CA LEU A 394 6.50 21.42 11.31
C LEU A 394 5.02 21.73 11.06
N ASP A 395 4.18 20.69 11.08
CA ASP A 395 2.72 20.84 11.00
C ASP A 395 2.09 20.66 12.38
N LEU A 396 1.50 21.75 12.86
CA LEU A 396 0.78 21.87 14.12
C LEU A 396 -0.69 22.28 13.88
N SER A 397 -1.19 22.18 12.66
CA SER A 397 -2.56 22.63 12.34
C SER A 397 -3.62 21.75 13.03
N ASP A 398 -4.85 22.27 13.11
CA ASP A 398 -5.98 21.62 13.80
C ASP A 398 -5.71 21.24 15.28
N ASN A 399 -4.88 22.03 15.96
CA ASN A 399 -4.61 21.89 17.40
C ASN A 399 -5.26 23.02 18.22
N GLY A 400 -5.30 22.86 19.54
CA GLY A 400 -5.82 23.85 20.48
C GLY A 400 -4.82 24.95 20.85
N ILE A 401 -4.11 25.50 19.86
CA ILE A 401 -3.05 26.51 20.04
C ILE A 401 -3.68 27.91 20.05
N GLY A 402 -3.44 28.66 21.13
CA GLY A 402 -3.87 30.05 21.28
C GLY A 402 -2.76 31.06 20.97
N PRO A 403 -3.03 32.36 21.15
CA PRO A 403 -2.08 33.44 20.83
C PRO A 403 -0.73 33.32 21.53
N ARG A 404 -0.71 32.82 22.77
CA ARG A 404 0.56 32.62 23.51
C ARG A 404 1.41 31.53 22.88
N GLY A 405 0.81 30.40 22.49
CA GLY A 405 1.51 29.34 21.78
C GLY A 405 2.10 29.84 20.46
N CYS A 406 1.35 30.65 19.70
CA CYS A 406 1.84 31.28 18.47
C CYS A 406 3.07 32.16 18.72
N GLN A 407 3.05 33.01 19.76
CA GLN A 407 4.21 33.83 20.13
C GLN A 407 5.44 33.00 20.49
N SER A 408 5.25 31.84 21.14
CA SER A 408 6.34 30.91 21.45
C SER A 408 6.91 30.25 20.19
N LEU A 409 6.06 29.87 19.24
CA LEU A 409 6.49 29.31 17.95
C LEU A 409 7.22 30.35 17.09
N GLU A 410 6.79 31.62 17.08
CA GLU A 410 7.49 32.69 16.36
C GLU A 410 8.93 32.88 16.85
N LYS A 411 9.17 32.77 18.17
CA LYS A 411 10.52 32.83 18.73
C LYS A 411 11.36 31.64 18.29
N PHE A 412 10.74 30.47 18.20
CA PHE A 412 11.38 29.24 17.73
C PHE A 412 11.79 29.32 16.25
N VAL A 413 10.91 29.80 15.35
CA VAL A 413 11.21 29.94 13.91
C VAL A 413 12.34 30.93 13.63
N LYS A 414 12.57 31.88 14.53
CA LYS A 414 13.66 32.87 14.45
C LYS A 414 15.01 32.35 14.98
N LEU A 415 15.09 31.11 15.47
CA LEU A 415 16.36 30.53 15.92
C LEU A 415 17.28 30.23 14.72
N PRO A 416 18.56 30.62 14.78
CA PRO A 416 19.51 30.32 13.72
C PRO A 416 19.82 28.82 13.63
N THR A 417 19.92 28.29 12.41
CA THR A 417 20.52 26.95 12.18
C THR A 417 22.04 27.10 12.10
N SER A 418 22.84 26.12 12.53
CA SER A 418 24.30 26.27 12.73
C SER A 418 25.11 26.84 11.54
N ASP A 419 26.25 27.48 11.83
CA ASP A 419 27.20 28.06 10.86
C ASP A 419 27.73 27.05 9.80
N GLU A 420 27.82 25.76 10.14
CA GLU A 420 28.18 24.72 9.15
C GLU A 420 27.08 24.52 8.09
N VAL A 421 25.81 24.77 8.44
CA VAL A 421 24.66 24.71 7.54
C VAL A 421 24.67 25.92 6.59
N GLU A 422 25.04 27.12 7.07
CA GLU A 422 25.23 28.32 6.23
C GLU A 422 26.35 28.15 5.19
N SER A 423 27.40 27.39 5.53
CA SER A 423 28.50 27.09 4.60
C SER A 423 28.13 26.06 3.52
N ARG A 424 27.18 25.15 3.82
CA ARG A 424 26.73 24.07 2.92
C ARG A 424 25.49 24.41 2.09
N PHE A 425 24.65 25.30 2.61
CA PHE A 425 23.45 25.81 1.96
C PHE A 425 23.58 27.33 1.97
N HIS A 426 23.66 27.96 0.78
CA HIS A 426 23.84 29.42 0.66
C HIS A 426 22.80 30.27 1.42
N GLN A 427 21.74 29.67 1.95
CA GLN A 427 20.84 30.20 2.97
C GLN A 427 20.40 29.05 3.90
N PRO A 428 20.33 29.27 5.23
CA PRO A 428 19.79 28.27 6.16
C PRO A 428 18.32 27.95 5.81
N PRO A 429 17.87 26.69 5.95
CA PRO A 429 16.49 26.34 5.65
C PRO A 429 15.55 27.03 6.64
N THR A 430 14.64 27.87 6.12
CA THR A 430 13.51 28.39 6.89
C THR A 430 12.60 27.24 7.31
N ILE A 431 12.13 27.23 8.57
CA ILE A 431 11.10 26.28 9.00
C ILE A 431 9.78 26.67 8.35
N ASP A 432 9.25 25.78 7.50
CA ASP A 432 7.88 25.86 7.01
C ASP A 432 6.94 25.41 8.13
N LEU A 433 6.31 26.39 8.77
CA LEU A 433 5.39 26.20 9.89
C LEU A 433 3.95 26.28 9.38
N LYS A 434 3.21 25.16 9.51
CA LYS A 434 1.77 25.12 9.23
C LYS A 434 1.00 25.08 10.54
N PHE A 435 0.13 26.07 10.74
CA PHE A 435 -0.81 26.18 11.85
C PHE A 435 -2.01 27.04 11.40
N ASN A 436 -3.13 26.98 12.12
CA ASN A 436 -4.36 27.66 11.70
C ASN A 436 -4.15 29.18 11.56
N ASN A 437 -4.44 29.71 10.37
CA ASN A 437 -4.39 31.14 10.02
C ASN A 437 -5.61 31.95 10.49
N ASP A 438 -6.57 31.35 11.21
CA ASP A 438 -7.79 32.03 11.68
C ASP A 438 -7.60 32.73 13.04
N ILE A 439 -6.42 33.29 13.28
CA ILE A 439 -6.27 34.30 14.32
C ILE A 439 -6.60 35.63 13.63
N SER A 440 -7.83 36.11 13.80
CA SER A 440 -8.22 37.46 13.39
C SER A 440 -7.15 38.45 13.84
N GLU A 441 -6.75 39.41 12.99
CA GLU A 441 -5.79 40.47 13.33
C GLU A 441 -6.10 41.15 14.68
N ASP A 442 -7.37 41.15 15.11
CA ASP A 442 -7.83 41.66 16.40
C ASP A 442 -7.29 40.92 17.65
N ALA A 443 -6.74 39.71 17.52
CA ALA A 443 -6.14 38.97 18.63
C ALA A 443 -4.61 39.18 18.72
N LEU A 444 -4.03 39.92 17.77
CA LEU A 444 -2.61 40.32 17.72
C LEU A 444 -2.37 41.79 18.09
N GLN A 445 -3.41 42.59 18.30
CA GLN A 445 -3.36 43.93 18.93
C GLN A 445 -3.70 43.86 20.42
#